data_AF-A0A937LZ32-F1
#
_entry.id   AF-A0A937LZ32-F1
#
_cell.length_a   1.000
_cell.length_b   1.000
_cell.length_c   1.000
_cell.angle_alpha   90.00
_cell.angle_beta   90.00
_cell.angle_gamma   90.00
#
_symmetry.space_group_name_H-M   'P 1'
#
loop_
_entity.id
_entity.type
_entity.pdbx_description
1 polymer ?
#
loop_
_entity_poly.entity_id
_entity_poly.type
_entity_poly.pdbx_seq_one_letter_code
_entity_poly.pdbx_strand_id
1 'polypeptide(L)'
;MLAWLAQQLAEWESGFSVFQYITLRGILSAMTALIISTLIGPKMILWLREMQIGQAVRVDGPQSHLSKAGTPTMGGALIIVAIASGTLLWGDLSSKYLWVALLTTVFFGAIGWVDDYRKVVEKDSRGLPAKWKYFWQSLVGLVSVSYLFATSTQTPELTLYLPFLKDFAL
;
A
#
# COMPACT_ATOMS: atom_id res chain seq x y z
N MET A 1 13.69 -8.61 4.81
CA MET A 1 14.14 -10.02 4.99
C MET A 1 15.44 -10.29 4.24
N LEU A 2 15.51 -10.01 2.93
CA LEU A 2 16.74 -10.12 2.14
C LEU A 2 17.80 -9.11 2.58
N ALA A 3 17.39 -7.89 2.95
CA ALA A 3 18.32 -6.90 3.49
C ALA A 3 19.01 -7.38 4.78
N TRP A 4 18.26 -8.05 5.67
CA TRP A 4 18.81 -8.65 6.89
C TRP A 4 19.76 -9.80 6.58
N LEU A 5 19.41 -10.68 5.64
CA LEU A 5 20.27 -11.79 5.22
C LEU A 5 21.57 -11.28 4.56
N ALA A 6 21.50 -10.25 3.73
CA ALA A 6 22.66 -9.61 3.13
C ALA A 6 23.58 -8.98 4.18
N GLN A 7 23.03 -8.44 5.26
CA GLN A 7 23.81 -7.94 6.39
C GLN A 7 24.60 -9.06 7.07
N GLN A 8 23.97 -10.22 7.33
CA GLN A 8 24.67 -11.36 7.92
C GLN A 8 25.78 -11.90 6.99
N LEU A 9 25.56 -11.90 5.68
CA LEU A 9 26.56 -12.35 4.70
C LEU A 9 27.72 -11.35 4.53
N ALA A 10 27.48 -10.06 4.78
CA ALA A 10 28.52 -9.03 4.71
C ALA A 10 29.60 -9.20 5.77
N GLU A 11 29.33 -9.92 6.85
CA GLU A 11 30.33 -10.28 7.87
C GLU A 11 31.39 -11.27 7.31
N TRP A 12 31.02 -12.05 6.29
CA TRP A 12 31.88 -13.07 5.68
C TRP A 12 32.53 -12.55 4.39
N GLU A 13 31.77 -11.78 3.60
CA GLU A 13 32.22 -11.23 2.32
C GLU A 13 31.83 -9.76 2.18
N SER A 14 32.82 -8.87 2.10
CA SER A 14 32.61 -7.41 2.15
C SER A 14 31.75 -6.88 1.00
N GLY A 15 31.65 -7.60 -0.11
CA GLY A 15 30.82 -7.25 -1.28
C GLY A 15 29.32 -7.14 -0.96
N PHE A 16 28.81 -7.85 0.04
CA PHE A 16 27.40 -7.74 0.43
C PHE A 16 27.05 -6.44 1.17
N SER A 17 28.05 -5.65 1.58
CA SER A 17 27.84 -4.34 2.20
C SER A 17 27.10 -3.36 1.28
N VAL A 18 27.15 -3.60 -0.04
CA VAL A 18 26.43 -2.81 -1.04
C VAL A 18 24.92 -2.81 -0.79
N PHE A 19 24.35 -3.87 -0.21
CA PHE A 19 22.93 -3.93 0.15
C PHE A 19 22.56 -3.12 1.39
N GLN A 20 23.52 -2.53 2.12
CA GLN A 20 23.24 -1.66 3.26
C GLN A 20 22.84 -0.24 2.81
N TYR A 21 23.24 0.19 1.61
CA TYR A 21 22.86 1.49 1.06
C TYR A 21 21.34 1.59 0.86
N ILE A 22 20.72 2.60 1.48
CA ILE A 22 19.27 2.82 1.42
C ILE A 22 18.81 3.09 -0.02
N THR A 23 19.61 3.83 -0.80
CA THR A 23 19.33 4.14 -2.21
C THR A 23 19.23 2.87 -3.05
N LEU A 24 20.19 1.95 -2.91
CA LEU A 24 20.16 0.68 -3.62
C LEU A 24 18.96 -0.15 -3.21
N ARG A 25 18.71 -0.31 -1.90
CA ARG A 25 17.54 -1.05 -1.39
C ARG A 25 16.23 -0.47 -1.92
N GLY A 26 16.12 0.86 -2.00
CA GLY A 26 14.96 1.54 -2.58
C GLY A 26 14.74 1.19 -4.04
N ILE A 27 15.80 1.24 -4.86
CA ILE A 27 15.75 0.86 -6.29
C ILE A 27 15.36 -0.62 -6.43
N LEU A 28 16.01 -1.51 -5.68
CA LEU A 28 15.73 -2.95 -5.72
C LEU A 28 14.30 -3.27 -5.27
N SER A 29 13.78 -2.57 -4.27
CA SER A 29 12.38 -2.66 -3.84
C SER A 29 11.42 -2.27 -4.97
N ALA A 30 11.66 -1.12 -5.61
CA ALA A 30 10.84 -0.65 -6.72
C ALA A 30 10.89 -1.59 -7.93
N MET A 31 12.07 -2.09 -8.30
CA MET A 31 12.24 -3.07 -9.37
C MET A 31 11.53 -4.38 -9.04
N THR A 32 11.63 -4.85 -7.80
CA THR A 32 10.94 -6.06 -7.33
C THR A 32 9.42 -5.89 -7.42
N ALA A 33 8.90 -4.74 -6.98
CA ALA A 33 7.48 -4.40 -7.09
C ALA A 33 7.01 -4.37 -8.55
N LEU A 34 7.82 -3.82 -9.47
CA LEU A 34 7.53 -3.81 -10.91
C LEU A 34 7.51 -5.21 -11.52
N ILE A 35 8.48 -6.06 -11.17
CA ILE A 35 8.53 -7.45 -11.63
C ILE A 35 7.31 -8.22 -11.12
N ILE A 36 6.97 -8.06 -9.85
CA ILE A 36 5.79 -8.71 -9.26
C ILE A 36 4.50 -8.23 -9.94
N SER A 37 4.35 -6.92 -10.14
CA SER A 37 3.14 -6.37 -10.76
C SER A 37 2.99 -6.81 -12.22
N THR A 38 4.09 -6.91 -12.97
CA THR A 38 4.07 -7.39 -14.37
C THR A 38 3.82 -8.89 -14.49
N LEU A 39 4.37 -9.72 -13.59
CA LEU A 39 4.17 -11.17 -13.61
C LEU A 39 2.78 -11.58 -13.10
N ILE A 40 2.32 -10.98 -12.00
CA ILE A 40 1.04 -11.32 -11.36
C ILE A 40 -0.13 -10.57 -12.01
N GLY A 41 0.13 -9.37 -12.55
CA GLY A 41 -0.87 -8.48 -13.12
C GLY A 41 -1.80 -9.15 -14.12
N PRO A 42 -1.32 -9.84 -15.17
CA PRO A 42 -2.18 -10.49 -16.15
C PRO A 42 -3.13 -11.52 -15.54
N LYS A 43 -2.64 -12.36 -14.62
CA LYS A 43 -3.48 -13.36 -13.92
C LYS A 43 -4.54 -12.70 -13.06
N MET A 44 -4.15 -11.65 -12.33
CA MET A 44 -5.09 -10.92 -11.48
C MET A 44 -6.14 -10.17 -12.30
N ILE A 45 -5.76 -9.57 -13.43
CA ILE A 45 -6.69 -8.90 -14.36
C ILE A 45 -7.72 -9.90 -14.90
N LEU A 46 -7.29 -11.09 -15.31
CA LEU A 46 -8.20 -12.14 -15.78
C LEU A 46 -9.20 -12.54 -14.69
N TRP A 47 -8.71 -12.78 -13.48
CA TRP A 47 -9.56 -13.12 -12.34
C TRP A 47 -10.54 -12.01 -11.96
N LEU A 48 -10.09 -10.75 -11.92
CA LEU A 48 -10.97 -9.59 -11.67
C LEU A 48 -12.02 -9.43 -12.78
N ARG A 49 -11.63 -9.66 -14.05
CA ARG A 49 -12.55 -9.64 -15.18
C ARG A 49 -13.64 -10.68 -15.00
N GLU A 50 -13.31 -11.90 -14.62
CA GLU A 50 -14.28 -12.97 -14.34
C GLU A 50 -15.28 -12.58 -13.24
N MET A 51 -14.80 -11.97 -12.15
CA MET A 51 -15.68 -11.46 -11.09
C MET A 51 -16.59 -10.31 -11.54
N GLN A 52 -16.17 -9.55 -12.56
CA GLN A 52 -16.93 -8.45 -13.13
C GLN A 52 -17.93 -8.86 -14.23
N ILE A 53 -17.90 -10.10 -14.74
CA ILE A 53 -18.82 -10.59 -15.79
C ILE A 53 -20.30 -10.48 -15.36
N GLY A 54 -20.58 -10.30 -14.05
CA GLY A 54 -21.93 -10.06 -13.52
C GLY A 54 -22.44 -8.61 -13.57
N GLN A 55 -21.65 -7.63 -14.01
CA GLN A 55 -22.08 -6.23 -14.07
C GLN A 55 -23.04 -5.98 -15.25
N ALA A 56 -24.31 -5.73 -14.93
CA ALA A 56 -25.21 -5.08 -15.86
C ALA A 56 -24.73 -3.63 -16.06
N VAL A 57 -24.25 -3.33 -17.27
CA VAL A 57 -23.94 -1.96 -17.68
C VAL A 57 -25.23 -1.14 -17.50
N ARG A 58 -25.22 -0.17 -16.58
CA ARG A 58 -26.32 0.80 -16.46
C ARG A 58 -26.43 1.53 -17.79
N VAL A 59 -27.56 1.35 -18.47
CA VAL A 59 -27.84 1.94 -19.79
C VAL A 59 -28.14 3.45 -19.68
N ASP A 60 -28.35 3.96 -18.46
CA ASP A 60 -28.80 5.34 -18.20
C ASP A 60 -27.67 6.40 -18.14
N GLY A 61 -26.46 6.10 -18.63
CA GLY A 61 -25.29 6.99 -18.59
C GLY A 61 -24.89 7.58 -19.97
N PRO A 62 -24.18 8.72 -20.03
CA PRO A 62 -23.68 9.29 -21.29
C PRO A 62 -22.81 8.28 -22.05
N GLN A 63 -22.91 8.22 -23.38
CA GLN A 63 -22.21 7.23 -24.22
C GLN A 63 -20.68 7.20 -24.03
N SER A 64 -20.07 8.27 -23.53
CA SER A 64 -18.65 8.33 -23.18
C SER A 64 -18.25 7.43 -22.00
N HIS A 65 -19.21 7.00 -21.17
CA HIS A 65 -18.99 6.03 -20.08
C HIS A 65 -18.98 4.57 -20.55
N LEU A 66 -19.49 4.28 -21.76
CA LEU A 66 -19.47 2.93 -22.34
C LEU A 66 -18.06 2.51 -22.78
N SER A 67 -17.15 3.43 -23.07
CA SER A 67 -15.76 3.13 -23.44
C SER A 67 -14.90 2.62 -22.28
N LYS A 68 -15.36 2.82 -21.03
CA LYS A 68 -14.76 2.25 -19.81
C LYS A 68 -15.38 0.91 -19.42
N ALA A 69 -16.35 0.40 -20.19
CA ALA A 69 -16.97 -0.89 -19.94
C ALA A 69 -15.99 -2.01 -20.31
N GLY A 70 -15.42 -2.66 -19.29
CA GLY A 70 -14.57 -3.85 -19.46
C GLY A 70 -13.20 -3.76 -18.78
N THR A 71 -12.78 -2.60 -18.28
CA THR A 71 -11.55 -2.50 -17.48
C THR A 71 -11.85 -2.86 -16.02
N PRO A 72 -11.20 -3.90 -15.46
CA PRO A 72 -11.46 -4.30 -14.09
C PRO A 72 -11.13 -3.22 -13.07
N THR A 73 -12.11 -2.95 -12.20
CA THR A 73 -11.94 -2.18 -10.97
C THR A 73 -11.34 -3.11 -9.91
N MET A 74 -10.66 -2.57 -8.88
CA MET A 74 -9.83 -3.29 -7.88
C MET A 74 -8.35 -3.54 -8.24
N GLY A 75 -7.79 -2.88 -9.26
CA GLY A 75 -6.34 -2.93 -9.55
C GLY A 75 -5.42 -2.49 -8.39
N GLY A 76 -5.96 -1.75 -7.41
CA GLY A 76 -5.24 -1.32 -6.22
C GLY A 76 -4.68 -2.48 -5.38
N ALA A 77 -5.29 -3.67 -5.41
CA ALA A 77 -4.73 -4.83 -4.71
C ALA A 77 -3.39 -5.27 -5.29
N LEU A 78 -3.20 -5.21 -6.61
CA LEU A 78 -1.90 -5.51 -7.22
C LEU A 78 -0.83 -4.56 -6.71
N ILE A 79 -1.18 -3.28 -6.62
CA ILE A 79 -0.27 -2.23 -6.15
C ILE A 79 0.14 -2.53 -4.70
N ILE A 80 -0.82 -2.85 -3.84
CA ILE A 80 -0.55 -3.17 -2.43
C ILE A 80 0.31 -4.44 -2.32
N VAL A 81 -0.01 -5.49 -3.06
CA VAL A 81 0.78 -6.73 -3.06
C VAL A 81 2.21 -6.47 -3.54
N ALA A 82 2.38 -5.69 -4.60
CA ALA A 82 3.69 -5.32 -5.13
C ALA A 82 4.51 -4.49 -4.14
N ILE A 83 3.91 -3.45 -3.55
CA ILE A 83 4.55 -2.59 -2.55
C ILE A 83 4.91 -3.40 -1.30
N ALA A 84 3.97 -4.21 -0.79
CA ALA A 84 4.19 -5.02 0.40
C ALA A 84 5.32 -6.03 0.19
N SER A 85 5.34 -6.70 -0.95
CA SER A 85 6.40 -7.66 -1.28
C SER A 85 7.77 -6.99 -1.38
N GLY A 86 7.89 -5.87 -2.11
CA GLY A 86 9.15 -5.11 -2.21
C GLY A 86 9.64 -4.63 -0.84
N THR A 87 8.72 -4.08 -0.04
CA THR A 87 8.99 -3.57 1.31
C THR A 87 9.42 -4.69 2.27
N LEU A 88 8.77 -5.85 2.26
CA LEU A 88 9.13 -6.97 3.13
C LEU A 88 10.48 -7.59 2.76
N LEU A 89 10.83 -7.61 1.48
CA LEU A 89 12.09 -8.16 1.01
C LEU A 89 13.26 -7.23 1.34
N TRP A 90 13.18 -5.96 0.96
CA TRP A 90 14.29 -5.01 0.99
C TRP A 90 14.26 -4.01 2.14
N GLY A 91 13.11 -3.85 2.79
CA GLY A 91 12.92 -2.95 3.91
C GLY A 91 13.63 -3.41 5.18
N ASP A 92 13.91 -2.44 6.05
CA ASP A 92 14.37 -2.68 7.41
C ASP A 92 13.19 -3.03 8.31
N LEU A 93 13.03 -4.33 8.58
CA LEU A 93 11.93 -4.86 9.38
C LEU A 93 12.08 -4.60 10.88
N SER A 94 13.22 -4.06 11.33
CA SER A 94 13.37 -3.58 12.71
C SER A 94 12.74 -2.21 12.92
N SER A 95 12.47 -1.47 11.84
CA SER A 95 11.92 -0.11 11.90
C SER A 95 10.43 -0.13 12.22
N LYS A 96 10.05 0.45 13.37
CA LYS A 96 8.64 0.70 13.73
C LYS A 96 7.91 1.53 12.66
N TYR A 97 8.59 2.50 12.05
CA TYR A 97 8.01 3.39 11.03
C TYR A 97 7.61 2.63 9.76
N LEU A 98 8.45 1.68 9.35
CA LEU A 98 8.17 0.84 8.19
C LEU A 98 6.91 0.01 8.41
N TRP A 99 6.77 -0.60 9.59
CA TRP A 99 5.58 -1.39 9.93
C TRP A 99 4.32 -0.55 10.01
N VAL A 100 4.37 0.62 10.65
CA VAL A 100 3.21 1.51 10.73
C VAL A 100 2.77 1.95 9.33
N ALA A 101 3.71 2.35 8.46
CA ALA A 101 3.40 2.72 7.08
C ALA A 101 2.79 1.54 6.30
N LEU A 102 3.45 0.37 6.33
CA LEU A 102 3.00 -0.82 5.60
C LEU A 102 1.60 -1.27 6.06
N LEU A 103 1.38 -1.39 7.36
CA LEU A 103 0.09 -1.79 7.92
C LEU A 103 -0.99 -0.77 7.60
N THR A 104 -0.70 0.52 7.72
CA THR A 104 -1.65 1.58 7.36
C THR A 104 -2.05 1.48 5.88
N THR A 105 -1.08 1.31 4.98
CA THR A 105 -1.35 1.12 3.54
C THR A 105 -2.21 -0.12 3.29
N VAL A 106 -1.90 -1.26 3.92
CA VAL A 106 -2.66 -2.50 3.77
C VAL A 106 -4.08 -2.35 4.31
N PHE A 107 -4.28 -1.73 5.48
CA PHE A 107 -5.61 -1.54 6.07
C PHE A 107 -6.47 -0.57 5.26
N PHE A 108 -5.92 0.58 4.83
CA PHE A 108 -6.64 1.49 3.94
C PHE A 108 -6.99 0.83 2.61
N GLY A 109 -6.06 0.02 2.10
CA GLY A 109 -6.27 -0.85 0.96
C GLY A 109 -7.41 -1.84 1.13
N ALA A 110 -7.48 -2.52 2.27
CA ALA A 110 -8.54 -3.46 2.61
C ALA A 110 -9.91 -2.75 2.72
N ILE A 111 -9.96 -1.56 3.33
CA ILE A 111 -11.20 -0.75 3.40
C ILE A 111 -11.65 -0.38 1.98
N GLY A 112 -10.73 0.05 1.12
CA GLY A 112 -11.02 0.35 -0.29
C GLY A 112 -11.48 -0.88 -1.07
N TRP A 113 -10.82 -2.03 -0.86
CA TRP A 113 -11.21 -3.30 -1.46
C TRP A 113 -12.63 -3.70 -1.06
N VAL A 114 -12.99 -3.60 0.22
CA VAL A 114 -14.36 -3.93 0.68
C VAL A 114 -15.40 -3.01 0.04
N ASP A 115 -15.11 -1.72 -0.09
CA ASP A 115 -16.00 -0.76 -0.78
C ASP A 115 -16.20 -1.14 -2.26
N ASP A 116 -15.10 -1.43 -2.98
CA ASP A 116 -15.15 -1.82 -4.39
C ASP A 116 -15.79 -3.21 -4.59
N TYR A 117 -15.51 -4.16 -3.70
CA TYR A 117 -16.11 -5.49 -3.72
C TYR A 117 -17.63 -5.42 -3.60
N ARG A 118 -18.16 -4.62 -2.66
CA ARG A 118 -19.62 -4.42 -2.51
C ARG A 118 -20.25 -3.79 -3.75
N LYS A 119 -19.58 -2.82 -4.36
CA LYS A 119 -20.07 -2.17 -5.58
C LYS A 119 -20.12 -3.13 -6.76
N VAL A 120 -19.12 -4.00 -6.88
CA VAL A 120 -18.94 -4.86 -8.06
C VAL A 120 -19.66 -6.19 -7.91
N VAL A 121 -19.44 -6.90 -6.80
CA VAL A 121 -19.91 -8.27 -6.58
C VAL A 121 -21.30 -8.29 -5.96
N GLU A 122 -21.56 -7.46 -4.95
CA GLU A 122 -22.88 -7.37 -4.31
C GLU A 122 -23.86 -6.48 -5.08
N LYS A 123 -23.42 -5.82 -6.16
CA LYS A 123 -24.20 -4.91 -7.02
C LYS A 123 -24.87 -3.75 -6.26
N ASP A 124 -24.40 -3.41 -5.06
CA ASP A 124 -24.87 -2.22 -4.35
C ASP A 124 -24.10 -0.99 -4.85
N SER A 125 -24.76 -0.19 -5.70
CA SER A 125 -24.19 1.03 -6.26
C SER A 125 -23.73 2.06 -5.21
N ARG A 126 -24.18 1.95 -3.95
CA ARG A 126 -23.76 2.82 -2.84
C ARG A 126 -22.44 2.39 -2.22
N GLY A 127 -22.07 1.11 -2.34
CA GLY A 127 -20.87 0.53 -1.71
C GLY A 127 -20.89 0.57 -0.19
N LEU A 128 -19.72 0.76 0.42
CA LEU A 128 -19.60 0.86 1.87
C LEU A 128 -20.23 2.18 2.36
N PRO A 129 -21.19 2.15 3.31
CA PRO A 129 -21.78 3.39 3.83
C PRO A 129 -20.70 4.33 4.38
N ALA A 130 -20.82 5.63 4.07
CA ALA A 130 -19.81 6.63 4.43
C ALA A 130 -19.42 6.59 5.91
N LYS A 131 -20.40 6.39 6.81
CA LYS A 131 -20.17 6.25 8.26
C LYS A 131 -19.15 5.14 8.58
N TRP A 132 -19.28 3.98 7.95
CA TRP A 132 -18.36 2.86 8.16
C TRP A 132 -17.00 3.10 7.51
N LYS A 133 -16.97 3.74 6.34
CA LYS A 133 -15.71 4.09 5.67
C LYS A 133 -14.87 5.04 6.54
N TYR A 134 -15.48 6.13 7.01
CA TYR A 134 -14.82 7.07 7.92
C TYR A 134 -14.47 6.41 9.25
N PHE A 135 -15.36 5.59 9.83
CA PHE A 135 -15.07 4.88 11.09
C PHE A 135 -13.78 4.05 10.99
N TRP A 136 -13.65 3.20 9.97
CA TRP A 136 -12.47 2.35 9.82
C TRP A 136 -11.20 3.15 9.48
N GLN A 137 -11.31 4.18 8.63
CA GLN A 137 -10.16 5.04 8.31
C GLN A 137 -9.68 5.82 9.54
N SER A 138 -10.60 6.38 10.32
CA SER A 138 -10.29 7.06 11.58
C SER A 138 -9.72 6.10 12.61
N LEU A 139 -10.26 4.89 12.73
CA LEU A 139 -9.73 3.88 13.66
C LEU A 139 -8.27 3.52 13.33
N VAL A 140 -7.98 3.23 12.05
CA VAL A 140 -6.62 2.91 11.61
C VAL A 140 -5.68 4.09 11.85
N GLY A 141 -6.10 5.30 11.48
CA GLY A 141 -5.31 6.51 11.71
C GLY A 141 -5.03 6.77 13.19
N LEU A 142 -6.04 6.66 14.05
CA LEU A 142 -5.90 6.84 15.49
C LEU A 142 -4.99 5.79 16.12
N VAL A 143 -5.11 4.53 15.72
CA VAL A 143 -4.24 3.45 16.20
C VAL A 143 -2.79 3.70 15.78
N SER A 144 -2.56 4.05 14.51
CA SER A 144 -1.22 4.37 14.00
C SER A 144 -0.58 5.55 14.74
N VAL A 145 -1.31 6.65 14.92
CA VAL A 145 -0.82 7.83 15.65
C VAL A 145 -0.59 7.52 17.13
N SER A 146 -1.52 6.83 17.79
CA SER A 146 -1.40 6.49 19.21
C SER A 146 -0.20 5.58 19.47
N TYR A 147 0.04 4.61 18.58
CA TYR A 147 1.21 3.73 18.64
C TYR A 147 2.52 4.50 18.45
N LEU A 148 2.59 5.39 17.45
CA LEU A 148 3.79 6.20 17.21
C LEU A 148 4.07 7.14 18.39
N PHE A 149 3.03 7.75 18.96
CA PHE A 149 3.15 8.61 20.14
C PHE A 149 3.63 7.83 21.37
N ALA A 150 3.02 6.69 21.67
CA ALA A 150 3.38 5.85 22.81
C ALA A 150 4.79 5.23 22.72
N THR A 151 5.28 5.00 21.50
CA THR A 151 6.62 4.46 21.25
C THR A 151 7.64 5.55 20.95
N SER A 152 7.26 6.83 21.05
CA SER A 152 8.16 7.94 20.76
C SER A 152 9.28 8.01 21.79
N THR A 153 10.51 8.08 21.32
CA THR A 153 11.71 8.11 22.19
C THR A 153 12.53 9.38 22.00
N GLN A 154 12.32 10.09 20.89
CA GLN A 154 13.10 11.26 20.52
C GLN A 154 12.19 12.48 20.40
N THR A 155 12.66 13.63 20.88
CA THR A 155 11.95 14.91 20.82
C THR A 155 11.48 15.31 19.42
N PRO A 156 12.26 15.13 18.33
CA PRO A 156 11.83 15.45 16.97
C PRO A 156 10.58 14.72 16.49
N GLU A 157 10.26 13.56 17.08
CA GLU A 157 9.07 12.77 16.71
C GLU A 157 7.76 13.45 17.16
N LEU A 158 7.85 14.40 18.09
CA LEU A 158 6.72 15.15 18.66
C LEU A 158 6.70 16.62 18.22
N THR A 159 7.74 17.07 17.51
CA THR A 159 7.88 18.46 17.09
C THR A 159 7.20 18.69 15.74
N LEU A 160 6.41 19.75 15.65
CA LEU A 160 5.81 20.21 14.41
C LEU A 160 6.83 21.05 13.64
N TYR A 161 7.36 20.50 12.56
CA TYR A 161 8.16 21.24 11.59
C TYR A 161 7.27 21.94 10.57
N LEU A 162 7.43 23.26 10.42
CA LEU A 162 6.82 23.96 9.30
C LEU A 162 7.65 23.73 8.04
N PRO A 163 7.07 23.16 6.96
CA PRO A 163 7.78 23.01 5.70
C PRO A 163 8.37 24.35 5.25
N PHE A 164 9.59 24.32 4.71
CA PHE A 164 10.33 25.49 4.21
C PHE A 164 10.87 26.47 5.27
N LEU A 165 10.54 26.32 6.56
CA LEU A 165 11.09 27.10 7.65
C LEU A 165 12.06 26.24 8.48
N LYS A 166 13.37 26.41 8.26
CA LYS A 166 14.41 25.56 8.89
C LYS A 166 14.48 25.68 10.40
N ASP A 167 14.13 26.85 10.94
CA ASP A 167 14.31 27.19 12.35
C ASP A 167 12.99 27.26 13.13
N PHE A 168 11.86 26.93 12.51
CA PHE A 168 10.56 26.91 13.17
C PHE A 168 10.15 25.48 13.51
N ALA A 169 10.12 25.19 14.81
CA ALA A 169 9.73 23.90 15.36
C ALA A 169 8.89 24.15 16.62
N LEU A 170 7.68 23.59 16.67
CA LEU A 170 6.71 23.80 17.77
C LEU A 170 6.39 22.51 18.51
#